data_AF-A0A426D5A4-F1
#
_entry.id   AF-A0A426D5A4-F1
#
_cell.length_a   1.000
_cell.length_b   1.000
_cell.length_c   1.000
_cell.angle_alpha   90.00
_cell.angle_beta   90.00
_cell.angle_gamma   90.00
#
_symmetry.space_group_name_H-M   'P 1'
#
loop_
_entity.id
_entity.type
_entity.pdbx_description
1 polymer ?
#
loop_
_entity_poly.entity_id
_entity_poly.type
_entity_poly.pdbx_seq_one_letter_code
_entity_poly.pdbx_strand_id
1 'polypeptide(L)'
;MKHAYKIYELIIALLALFSIAMTIFDFAGTINLATAPWNVLNDAILIVFTFDYVTRLIAARDKLKFFKHNIFDLLAIIPFSSVFSFFRLSRLVRVMQLFRIFKLVRLIGFIGKAQHQLKRFGRTNGFMYLLWACIALLLVSATVYAIAENVSWGNAFWWAIVTATTVGYGDLSPHTWVGRAAAILLMIVGVGFIGILTSTIVNFFGRDQETKFDKLYNQMKKLEEQNNRMEAELKSLKKHQDYLNHRSKQP
;
A
#
# COMPACT_ATOMS: atom_id res chain seq x y z
N MET A 1 14.34 17.65 -2.51
CA MET A 1 14.73 16.26 -2.87
C MET A 1 13.65 15.22 -2.52
N LYS A 2 13.15 15.13 -1.27
CA LYS A 2 12.11 14.13 -0.88
C LYS A 2 10.75 14.28 -1.58
N HIS A 3 10.32 15.51 -1.90
CA HIS A 3 9.04 15.73 -2.58
C HIS A 3 9.09 15.33 -4.07
N ALA A 4 10.17 15.68 -4.77
CA ALA A 4 10.40 15.24 -6.16
C ALA A 4 10.45 13.71 -6.28
N TYR A 5 11.08 13.03 -5.31
CA TYR A 5 11.12 11.56 -5.26
C TYR A 5 9.73 10.93 -5.04
N LYS A 6 8.90 11.51 -4.15
CA LYS A 6 7.52 11.04 -3.95
C LYS A 6 6.63 11.25 -5.18
N ILE A 7 6.78 12.38 -5.86
CA ILE A 7 6.04 12.69 -7.09
C ILE A 7 6.45 11.71 -8.19
N TYR A 8 7.74 11.43 -8.31
CA TYR A 8 8.26 10.41 -9.23
C TYR A 8 7.67 9.02 -8.96
N GLU A 9 7.67 8.56 -7.70
CA GLU A 9 7.07 7.27 -7.33
C GLU A 9 5.57 7.22 -7.64
N LEU A 10 4.84 8.31 -7.39
CA LEU A 10 3.41 8.40 -7.70
C LEU A 10 3.15 8.32 -9.21
N ILE A 11 3.96 9.01 -10.02
CA ILE A 11 3.85 8.98 -11.48
C ILE A 11 4.09 7.57 -12.03
N ILE A 12 5.14 6.88 -11.57
CA ILE A 12 5.44 5.50 -11.98
C ILE A 12 4.31 4.54 -11.56
N ALA A 13 3.74 4.75 -10.37
CA ALA A 13 2.60 3.95 -9.89
C ALA A 13 1.34 4.16 -10.75
N LEU A 14 1.02 5.41 -11.10
CA LEU A 14 -0.12 5.74 -11.97
C LEU A 14 0.07 5.16 -13.37
N LEU A 15 1.27 5.24 -13.93
CA LEU A 15 1.60 4.60 -15.21
C LEU A 15 1.46 3.08 -15.14
N ALA A 16 1.81 2.45 -14.01
CA ALA A 16 1.66 1.00 -13.84
C ALA A 16 0.19 0.60 -13.77
N LEU A 17 -0.62 1.35 -13.02
CA LEU A 17 -2.06 1.16 -12.94
C LEU A 17 -2.73 1.32 -14.32
N PHE A 18 -2.36 2.37 -15.05
CA PHE A 18 -2.85 2.63 -16.40
C PHE A 18 -2.45 1.52 -17.38
N SER A 19 -1.21 1.02 -17.32
CA SER A 19 -0.75 -0.11 -18.12
C SER A 19 -1.54 -1.39 -17.84
N ILE A 20 -1.91 -1.63 -16.58
CA ILE A 20 -2.73 -2.78 -16.18
C ILE A 20 -4.16 -2.61 -16.71
N ALA A 21 -4.76 -1.43 -16.55
CA ALA A 21 -6.10 -1.13 -17.07
C ALA A 21 -6.18 -1.34 -18.58
N MET A 22 -5.21 -0.84 -19.36
CA MET A 22 -5.14 -1.13 -20.81
C MET A 22 -5.05 -2.63 -21.11
N THR A 23 -4.29 -3.39 -20.31
CA THR A 23 -4.18 -4.84 -20.50
C THR A 23 -5.51 -5.55 -20.22
N ILE A 24 -6.30 -5.06 -19.25
CA ILE A 24 -7.65 -5.59 -18.96
C ILE A 24 -8.60 -5.26 -20.12
N PHE A 25 -8.58 -4.03 -20.64
CA PHE A 25 -9.41 -3.64 -21.78
C PHE A 25 -9.08 -4.45 -23.04
N ASP A 26 -7.82 -4.81 -23.23
CA ASP A 26 -7.38 -5.68 -24.33
C ASP A 26 -7.88 -7.12 -24.14
N PHE A 27 -7.86 -7.62 -22.91
CA PHE A 27 -8.43 -8.93 -22.59
C PHE A 27 -9.96 -8.96 -22.76
N ALA A 28 -10.64 -7.86 -22.43
CA ALA A 28 -12.08 -7.69 -22.63
C ALA A 28 -12.48 -7.54 -24.11
N GLY A 29 -11.51 -7.53 -25.04
CA GLY A 29 -11.75 -7.41 -26.48
C GLY A 29 -12.16 -5.99 -26.93
N THR A 30 -12.11 -5.01 -26.04
CA THR A 30 -12.52 -3.62 -26.32
C THR A 30 -11.44 -2.82 -27.04
N ILE A 31 -10.17 -3.10 -26.75
CA ILE A 31 -9.00 -2.54 -27.45
C ILE A 31 -8.12 -3.68 -27.93
N ASN A 32 -7.23 -3.39 -28.88
CA ASN A 32 -6.22 -4.35 -29.34
C ASN A 32 -4.83 -3.73 -29.22
N LEU A 33 -4.06 -4.19 -28.23
CA LEU A 33 -2.69 -3.76 -27.94
C LEU A 33 -1.70 -4.17 -29.03
N ALA A 34 -2.08 -5.03 -29.97
CA ALA A 34 -1.24 -5.39 -31.12
C ALA A 34 -1.42 -4.43 -32.31
N THR A 35 -2.44 -3.55 -32.30
CA THR A 35 -2.73 -2.62 -33.39
C THR A 35 -2.56 -1.17 -32.96
N ALA A 36 -2.22 -0.30 -33.92
CA ALA A 36 -2.18 1.14 -33.68
C ALA A 36 -3.57 1.70 -33.35
N PRO A 37 -3.69 2.67 -32.42
CA PRO A 37 -2.60 3.39 -31.73
C PRO A 37 -2.11 2.73 -30.41
N TRP A 38 -2.80 1.70 -29.93
CA TRP A 38 -2.59 1.16 -28.57
C TRP A 38 -1.25 0.44 -28.39
N ASN A 39 -0.71 -0.15 -29.45
CA ASN A 39 0.63 -0.73 -29.45
C ASN A 39 1.71 0.32 -29.16
N VAL A 40 1.64 1.49 -29.80
CA VAL A 40 2.60 2.60 -29.61
C VAL A 40 2.56 3.08 -28.16
N LEU A 41 1.36 3.24 -27.60
CA LEU A 41 1.19 3.67 -26.22
C LEU A 41 1.73 2.64 -25.22
N ASN A 42 1.47 1.35 -25.45
CA ASN A 42 2.01 0.27 -24.64
C ASN A 42 3.54 0.20 -24.69
N ASP A 43 4.12 0.36 -25.87
CA ASP A 43 5.58 0.33 -26.05
C ASP A 43 6.25 1.56 -25.43
N ALA A 44 5.63 2.74 -25.53
CA ALA A 44 6.10 3.95 -24.85
C ALA A 44 6.14 3.76 -23.33
N ILE A 45 5.08 3.21 -22.74
CA ILE A 45 5.02 2.91 -21.31
C ILE A 45 6.08 1.88 -20.92
N LEU A 46 6.30 0.86 -21.75
CA LEU A 46 7.34 -0.15 -21.52
C LEU A 46 8.74 0.47 -21.51
N ILE A 47 9.03 1.38 -22.44
CA ILE A 47 10.30 2.10 -22.51
C ILE A 47 10.53 2.90 -21.22
N VAL A 48 9.51 3.61 -20.73
CA VAL A 48 9.60 4.35 -19.46
C VAL A 48 9.95 3.42 -18.30
N PHE A 49 9.30 2.27 -18.19
CA PHE A 49 9.60 1.30 -17.13
C PHE A 49 10.97 0.66 -17.26
N THR A 50 11.41 0.41 -18.49
CA THR A 50 12.76 -0.10 -18.77
C THR A 50 13.79 0.90 -18.27
N PHE A 51 13.63 2.18 -18.60
CA PHE A 51 14.52 3.24 -18.18
C PHE A 51 14.54 3.43 -16.66
N ASP A 52 13.37 3.43 -16.02
CA ASP A 52 13.22 3.47 -14.56
C ASP A 52 13.93 2.29 -13.87
N TYR A 53 13.84 1.08 -14.43
CA TYR A 53 14.57 -0.06 -13.87
C TYR A 53 16.09 0.05 -14.05
N VAL A 54 16.55 0.43 -15.25
CA VAL A 54 17.98 0.55 -15.56
C VAL A 54 18.64 1.64 -14.71
N THR A 55 18.02 2.81 -14.59
CA THR A 55 18.53 3.90 -13.74
C THR A 55 18.66 3.47 -12.29
N ARG A 56 17.67 2.76 -11.73
CA ARG A 56 17.75 2.20 -10.37
C ARG A 56 18.79 1.11 -10.21
N LEU A 57 18.96 0.26 -11.22
CA LEU A 57 19.98 -0.79 -11.22
C LEU A 57 21.40 -0.20 -11.23
N ILE A 58 21.62 0.88 -11.99
CA ILE A 58 22.91 1.60 -12.03
C ILE A 58 23.17 2.32 -10.70
N ALA A 59 22.15 2.93 -10.10
CA ALA A 59 22.26 3.64 -8.82
C ALA A 59 22.42 2.69 -7.62
N ALA A 60 22.12 1.40 -7.75
CA ALA A 60 22.22 0.43 -6.67
C ALA A 60 23.69 0.09 -6.36
N ARG A 61 24.08 0.21 -5.08
CA ARG A 61 25.43 -0.16 -4.61
C ARG A 61 25.77 -1.63 -4.80
N ASP A 62 24.77 -2.51 -4.71
CA ASP A 62 24.90 -3.96 -4.92
C ASP A 62 23.88 -4.43 -5.97
N LYS A 63 24.37 -4.64 -7.18
CA LYS A 63 23.56 -4.97 -8.36
C LYS A 63 22.91 -6.36 -8.26
N LEU A 64 23.63 -7.33 -7.69
CA LEU A 64 23.14 -8.71 -7.55
C LEU A 64 22.01 -8.79 -6.52
N LYS A 65 22.17 -8.09 -5.39
CA LYS A 65 21.12 -8.01 -4.38
C LYS A 65 19.91 -7.24 -4.88
N PHE A 66 20.12 -6.14 -5.62
CA PHE A 66 19.05 -5.39 -6.25
C PHE A 66 18.28 -6.24 -7.27
N PHE A 67 18.97 -6.98 -8.12
CA PHE A 67 18.36 -7.84 -9.13
C PHE A 67 17.47 -8.92 -8.50
N LYS A 68 17.98 -9.63 -7.48
CA LYS A 68 17.19 -10.65 -6.75
C LYS A 68 15.95 -10.07 -6.08
N HIS A 69 16.04 -8.85 -5.56
CA HIS A 69 14.92 -8.20 -4.86
C HIS A 69 13.89 -7.59 -5.84
N ASN A 70 14.29 -7.26 -7.07
CA ASN A 70 13.44 -6.64 -8.09
C ASN A 70 13.26 -7.56 -9.32
N ILE A 71 13.31 -8.87 -9.13
CA ILE A 71 13.19 -9.83 -10.24
C ILE A 71 11.83 -9.73 -10.93
N PHE A 72 10.78 -9.38 -10.19
CA PHE A 72 9.44 -9.19 -10.72
C PHE A 72 9.33 -7.96 -11.62
N ASP A 73 10.03 -6.87 -11.29
CA ASP A 73 10.06 -5.68 -12.14
C ASP A 73 10.78 -5.97 -13.46
N LEU A 74 11.83 -6.80 -13.42
CA LEU A 74 12.55 -7.25 -14.60
C LEU A 74 11.66 -8.11 -15.50
N LEU A 75 10.95 -9.10 -14.93
CA LEU A 75 10.03 -9.95 -15.68
C LEU A 75 8.90 -9.14 -16.34
N ALA A 76 8.44 -8.06 -15.70
CA ALA A 76 7.42 -7.17 -16.26
C ALA A 76 7.94 -6.25 -17.39
N ILE A 77 9.25 -6.14 -17.58
CA ILE A 77 9.89 -5.30 -18.60
C ILE A 77 10.20 -6.08 -19.88
N ILE A 78 10.27 -7.41 -19.81
CA ILE A 78 10.60 -8.23 -20.98
C ILE A 78 9.46 -8.15 -22.01
N PRO A 79 9.72 -7.66 -23.25
CA PRO A 79 8.71 -7.56 -24.31
C PRO A 79 8.48 -8.94 -24.96
N PHE A 80 7.81 -9.84 -24.23
CA PHE A 80 7.52 -11.20 -24.69
C PHE A 80 6.70 -11.23 -25.99
N SER A 81 5.89 -10.22 -26.28
CA SER A 81 5.14 -10.15 -27.56
C SER A 81 6.06 -9.89 -28.75
N SER A 82 7.04 -9.01 -28.60
CA SER A 82 7.88 -8.53 -29.71
C SER A 82 9.01 -9.50 -30.03
N VAL A 83 9.61 -10.13 -29.01
CA VAL A 83 10.69 -11.13 -29.19
C VAL A 83 10.19 -12.36 -29.94
N PHE A 84 8.97 -12.84 -29.65
CA PHE A 84 8.45 -14.09 -30.20
C PHE A 84 7.66 -13.94 -31.51
N SER A 85 7.20 -12.72 -31.85
CA SER A 85 6.62 -12.41 -33.16
C SER A 85 7.64 -12.62 -34.30
N PHE A 86 8.92 -12.32 -34.03
CA PHE A 86 10.03 -12.53 -34.97
C PHE A 86 10.19 -14.00 -35.41
N PHE A 87 9.89 -14.96 -34.53
CA PHE A 87 10.04 -16.39 -34.81
C PHE A 87 8.86 -17.01 -35.57
N ARG A 88 7.87 -16.22 -36.05
CA ARG A 88 6.69 -16.69 -36.82
C ARG A 88 5.84 -17.78 -36.15
N LEU A 89 5.99 -18.00 -34.85
CA LEU A 89 5.23 -18.97 -34.05
C LEU A 89 3.87 -18.39 -33.60
N SER A 90 3.09 -17.86 -34.54
CA SER A 90 1.82 -17.14 -34.28
C SER A 90 0.83 -17.92 -33.42
N ARG A 91 0.87 -19.26 -33.46
CA ARG A 91 0.04 -20.13 -32.60
C ARG A 91 0.49 -20.13 -31.13
N LEU A 92 1.80 -20.06 -30.87
CA LEU A 92 2.34 -19.94 -29.51
C LEU A 92 2.16 -18.55 -28.92
N VAL A 93 2.04 -17.50 -29.76
CA VAL A 93 1.78 -16.12 -29.31
C VAL A 93 0.52 -16.05 -28.44
N ARG A 94 -0.49 -16.89 -28.72
CA ARG A 94 -1.74 -16.94 -27.92
C ARG A 94 -1.50 -17.45 -26.50
N VAL A 95 -0.66 -18.47 -26.32
CA VAL A 95 -0.25 -18.95 -24.98
C VAL A 95 0.67 -17.94 -24.30
N MET A 96 1.50 -17.24 -25.08
CA MET A 96 2.36 -16.18 -24.55
C MET A 96 1.57 -14.97 -24.02
N GLN A 97 0.29 -14.80 -24.38
CA GLN A 97 -0.57 -13.79 -23.77
C GLN A 97 -0.75 -14.01 -22.26
N LEU A 98 -0.58 -15.24 -21.76
CA LEU A 98 -0.59 -15.54 -20.32
C LEU A 98 0.55 -14.84 -19.57
N PHE A 99 1.68 -14.54 -20.23
CA PHE A 99 2.78 -13.78 -19.62
C PHE A 99 2.39 -12.33 -19.29
N ARG A 100 1.26 -11.82 -19.79
CA ARG A 100 0.73 -10.53 -19.35
C ARG A 100 0.38 -10.52 -17.86
N ILE A 101 0.16 -11.68 -17.24
CA ILE A 101 0.01 -11.82 -15.78
C ILE A 101 1.22 -11.29 -15.01
N PHE A 102 2.43 -11.34 -15.60
CA PHE A 102 3.64 -10.77 -14.99
C PHE A 102 3.54 -9.24 -14.82
N LYS A 103 2.72 -8.54 -15.63
CA LYS A 103 2.41 -7.11 -15.41
C LYS A 103 1.63 -6.89 -14.11
N LEU A 104 0.75 -7.83 -13.72
CA LEU A 104 0.05 -7.78 -12.42
C LEU A 104 1.01 -8.04 -11.25
N VAL A 105 2.06 -8.84 -11.47
CA VAL A 105 3.11 -9.09 -10.46
C VAL A 105 3.90 -7.81 -10.14
N ARG A 106 4.00 -6.84 -11.08
CA ARG A 106 4.54 -5.51 -10.76
C ARG A 106 3.71 -4.79 -9.68
N LEU A 107 2.39 -4.96 -9.65
CA LEU A 107 1.55 -4.37 -8.61
C LEU A 107 1.93 -4.95 -7.24
N ILE A 108 2.21 -6.27 -7.18
CA ILE A 108 2.69 -6.95 -5.97
C ILE A 108 4.09 -6.45 -5.58
N GLY A 109 4.99 -6.25 -6.54
CA GLY A 109 6.32 -5.66 -6.31
C GLY A 109 6.26 -4.21 -5.81
N PHE A 110 5.36 -3.40 -6.36
CA PHE A 110 5.09 -2.03 -5.91
C PHE A 110 4.50 -2.01 -4.50
N ILE A 111 3.49 -2.85 -4.23
CA ILE A 111 2.92 -3.04 -2.90
C ILE A 111 4.01 -3.51 -1.93
N GLY A 112 4.91 -4.41 -2.33
CA GLY A 112 6.05 -4.87 -1.52
C GLY A 112 7.10 -3.78 -1.24
N LYS A 113 7.33 -2.86 -2.18
CA LYS A 113 8.17 -1.67 -1.98
C LYS A 113 7.51 -0.66 -1.04
N ALA A 114 6.21 -0.42 -1.20
CA ALA A 114 5.40 0.32 -0.24
C ALA A 114 5.39 -0.38 1.14
N GLN A 115 5.45 -1.71 1.15
CA GLN A 115 5.53 -2.54 2.35
C GLN A 115 6.88 -2.44 3.06
N HIS A 116 7.98 -2.11 2.36
CA HIS A 116 9.26 -1.85 3.01
C HIS A 116 9.26 -0.52 3.80
N GLN A 117 8.40 0.44 3.44
CA GLN A 117 8.04 1.59 4.29
C GLN A 117 7.04 1.20 5.38
N LEU A 118 6.24 0.16 5.12
CA LEU A 118 5.29 -0.47 6.06
C LEU A 118 5.95 -1.50 7.00
N LYS A 119 7.27 -1.74 6.97
CA LYS A 119 7.97 -2.64 7.91
C LYS A 119 7.86 -2.19 9.38
N ARG A 120 7.26 -1.02 9.64
CA ARG A 120 6.86 -0.55 10.97
C ARG A 120 5.48 -1.07 11.43
N PHE A 121 4.68 -1.69 10.55
CA PHE A 121 3.41 -2.36 10.88
C PHE A 121 3.60 -3.79 11.42
N GLY A 122 4.73 -4.43 11.15
CA GLY A 122 4.93 -5.85 11.42
C GLY A 122 5.26 -6.23 12.87
N ARG A 123 4.83 -5.45 13.87
CA ARG A 123 5.18 -5.71 15.29
C ARG A 123 3.96 -5.84 16.21
N THR A 124 2.83 -6.25 15.67
CA THR A 124 1.67 -6.71 16.44
C THR A 124 1.32 -8.10 15.94
N ASN A 125 1.73 -9.12 16.69
CA ASN A 125 1.50 -10.55 16.38
C ASN A 125 0.02 -10.89 16.08
N GLY A 126 -0.93 -10.02 16.44
CA GLY A 126 -2.35 -10.19 16.16
C GLY A 126 -2.79 -9.95 14.71
N PHE A 127 -2.21 -8.98 13.97
CA PHE A 127 -2.73 -8.65 12.63
C PHE A 127 -2.54 -9.80 11.63
N MET A 128 -1.36 -10.42 11.64
CA MET A 128 -1.06 -11.54 10.74
C MET A 128 -1.90 -12.77 11.08
N TYR A 129 -2.08 -13.07 12.37
CA TYR A 129 -2.94 -14.17 12.84
C TYR A 129 -4.40 -13.98 12.38
N LEU A 130 -4.90 -12.75 12.50
CA LEU A 130 -6.28 -12.40 12.13
C LEU A 130 -6.50 -12.43 10.61
N LEU A 131 -5.49 -12.07 9.83
CA LEU A 131 -5.51 -12.18 8.37
C LEU A 131 -5.56 -13.66 7.95
N TRP A 132 -4.73 -14.53 8.51
CA TRP A 132 -4.79 -15.98 8.27
C TRP A 132 -6.13 -16.58 8.70
N ALA A 133 -6.65 -16.17 9.86
CA ALA A 133 -7.97 -16.59 10.32
C ALA A 133 -9.10 -16.13 9.37
N CYS A 134 -9.02 -14.91 8.83
CA CYS A 134 -10.00 -14.38 7.88
C CYS A 134 -9.97 -15.15 6.54
N ILE A 135 -8.78 -15.43 6.00
CA ILE A 135 -8.64 -16.25 4.79
C ILE A 135 -9.18 -17.68 5.02
N ALA A 136 -8.83 -18.29 6.15
CA ALA A 136 -9.33 -19.63 6.49
C ALA A 136 -10.86 -19.65 6.59
N LEU A 137 -11.44 -18.66 7.27
CA LEU A 137 -12.89 -18.56 7.45
C LEU A 137 -13.61 -18.27 6.14
N LEU A 138 -13.04 -17.45 5.24
CA LEU A 138 -13.54 -17.24 3.89
C LEU A 138 -13.62 -18.55 3.09
N LEU A 139 -12.55 -19.35 3.10
CA LEU A 139 -12.50 -20.63 2.39
C LEU A 139 -13.47 -21.65 2.97
N VAL A 140 -13.59 -21.71 4.30
CA VAL A 140 -14.55 -22.56 5.00
C VAL A 140 -15.98 -22.15 4.66
N SER A 141 -16.32 -20.86 4.78
CA SER A 141 -17.66 -20.36 4.46
C SER A 141 -18.02 -20.57 3.00
N ALA A 142 -17.08 -20.37 2.07
CA ALA A 142 -17.28 -20.67 0.65
C ALA A 142 -17.56 -22.17 0.43
N THR A 143 -16.80 -23.06 1.07
CA THR A 143 -16.99 -24.51 0.92
C THR A 143 -18.32 -24.97 1.52
N VAL A 144 -18.68 -24.47 2.71
CA VAL A 144 -19.97 -24.76 3.35
C VAL A 144 -21.13 -24.25 2.51
N TYR A 145 -21.03 -23.04 1.96
CA TYR A 145 -22.05 -22.46 1.09
C TYR A 145 -22.19 -23.26 -0.22
N ALA A 146 -21.09 -23.68 -0.84
CA ALA A 146 -21.11 -24.49 -2.05
C ALA A 146 -21.86 -25.82 -1.85
N ILE A 147 -21.62 -26.49 -0.73
CA ILE A 147 -22.28 -27.76 -0.39
C ILE A 147 -23.74 -27.53 0.00
N ALA A 148 -24.02 -26.54 0.85
CA ALA A 148 -25.36 -26.30 1.38
C ALA A 148 -26.34 -25.82 0.30
N GLU A 149 -25.89 -24.92 -0.59
CA GLU A 149 -26.73 -24.32 -1.64
C GLU A 149 -26.58 -25.00 -3.01
N ASN A 150 -25.77 -26.07 -3.11
CA ASN A 150 -25.47 -26.78 -4.36
C ASN A 150 -24.99 -25.86 -5.49
N VAL A 151 -24.14 -24.88 -5.16
CA VAL A 151 -23.54 -23.96 -6.13
C VAL A 151 -22.08 -24.34 -6.42
N SER A 152 -21.57 -23.92 -7.58
CA SER A 152 -20.16 -24.12 -7.91
C SER A 152 -19.25 -23.45 -6.86
N TRP A 153 -18.11 -24.08 -6.56
CA TRP A 153 -17.18 -23.55 -5.55
C TRP A 153 -16.67 -22.14 -5.90
N GLY A 154 -16.49 -21.84 -7.20
CA GLY A 154 -16.11 -20.50 -7.65
C GLY A 154 -17.15 -19.44 -7.33
N ASN A 155 -18.44 -19.75 -7.55
CA ASN A 155 -19.55 -18.84 -7.19
C ASN A 155 -19.68 -18.68 -5.67
N ALA A 156 -19.47 -19.76 -4.91
CA ALA A 156 -19.46 -19.70 -3.45
C ALA A 156 -18.29 -18.86 -2.90
N PHE A 157 -17.13 -18.94 -3.52
CA PHE A 157 -15.96 -18.13 -3.15
C PHE A 157 -16.19 -16.65 -3.47
N TRP A 158 -16.76 -16.35 -4.64
CA TRP A 158 -17.21 -14.99 -4.99
C TRP A 158 -18.19 -14.44 -3.95
N TRP A 159 -19.23 -15.21 -3.64
CA TRP A 159 -20.22 -14.85 -2.61
C TRP A 159 -19.55 -14.57 -1.25
N ALA A 160 -18.60 -15.41 -0.84
CA ALA A 160 -17.92 -15.25 0.44
C ALA A 160 -17.10 -13.95 0.49
N ILE A 161 -16.38 -13.61 -0.58
CA ILE A 161 -15.63 -12.34 -0.66
C ILE A 161 -16.60 -11.15 -0.57
N VAL A 162 -17.63 -11.12 -1.42
CA VAL A 162 -18.61 -10.03 -1.50
C VAL A 162 -19.32 -9.82 -0.15
N THR A 163 -19.63 -10.91 0.54
CA THR A 163 -20.26 -10.88 1.87
C THR A 163 -19.28 -10.39 2.95
N ALA A 164 -18.05 -10.91 2.99
CA ALA A 164 -17.06 -10.54 4.00
C ALA A 164 -16.60 -9.08 3.86
N THR A 165 -16.57 -8.55 2.64
CA THR A 165 -16.25 -7.13 2.37
C THR A 165 -17.46 -6.21 2.51
N THR A 166 -18.59 -6.73 3.00
CA THR A 166 -19.85 -6.00 3.20
C THR A 166 -20.40 -5.31 1.94
N VAL A 167 -20.06 -5.82 0.75
CA VAL A 167 -20.54 -5.25 -0.53
C VAL A 167 -21.95 -5.74 -0.83
N GLY A 168 -22.18 -7.04 -0.70
CA GLY A 168 -23.51 -7.64 -0.76
C GLY A 168 -24.31 -7.34 -2.04
N TYR A 169 -23.79 -7.70 -3.21
CA TYR A 169 -24.50 -7.49 -4.49
C TYR A 169 -25.88 -8.15 -4.55
N GLY A 170 -26.10 -9.23 -3.81
CA GLY A 170 -27.38 -9.95 -3.74
C GLY A 170 -27.63 -10.88 -4.94
N ASP A 171 -26.65 -11.06 -5.81
CA ASP A 171 -26.64 -12.03 -6.91
C ASP A 171 -26.64 -13.48 -6.43
N LEU A 172 -26.01 -13.74 -5.28
CA LEU A 172 -26.01 -15.02 -4.57
C LEU A 172 -26.40 -14.79 -3.11
N SER A 173 -27.33 -15.60 -2.59
CA SER A 173 -27.77 -15.51 -1.20
C SER A 173 -28.08 -16.90 -0.62
N PRO A 174 -27.87 -17.11 0.69
CA PRO A 174 -28.13 -18.40 1.32
C PRO A 174 -29.63 -18.59 1.59
N HIS A 175 -30.19 -19.68 1.06
CA HIS A 175 -31.58 -20.06 1.30
C HIS A 175 -31.69 -21.15 2.38
N THR A 176 -30.67 -21.98 2.53
CA THR A 176 -30.62 -23.04 3.55
C THR A 176 -30.25 -22.51 4.93
N TRP A 177 -30.66 -23.23 5.96
CA TRP A 177 -30.31 -22.90 7.35
C TRP A 177 -28.78 -22.96 7.57
N VAL A 178 -28.09 -23.94 6.97
CA VAL A 178 -26.64 -24.10 7.06
C VAL A 178 -25.93 -22.92 6.38
N GLY A 179 -26.33 -22.59 5.15
CA GLY A 179 -25.76 -21.46 4.41
C GLY A 179 -25.95 -20.13 5.15
N ARG A 180 -27.11 -19.94 5.78
CA ARG A 180 -27.40 -18.74 6.58
C ARG A 180 -26.53 -18.66 7.84
N ALA A 181 -26.31 -19.78 8.54
CA ALA A 181 -25.41 -19.82 9.69
C ALA A 181 -23.96 -19.47 9.29
N ALA A 182 -23.47 -20.03 8.16
CA ALA A 182 -22.15 -19.71 7.63
C ALA A 182 -22.02 -18.23 7.21
N ALA A 183 -23.10 -17.64 6.66
CA ALA A 183 -23.16 -16.24 6.29
C ALA A 183 -23.07 -15.31 7.51
N ILE A 184 -23.83 -15.59 8.57
CA ILE A 184 -23.81 -14.79 9.81
C ILE A 184 -22.40 -14.76 10.40
N LEU A 185 -21.74 -15.93 10.49
CA LEU A 185 -20.38 -16.02 11.00
C LEU A 185 -19.41 -15.21 10.14
N LEU A 186 -19.54 -15.32 8.81
CA LEU A 186 -18.70 -14.60 7.85
C LEU A 186 -18.89 -13.08 7.94
N MET A 187 -20.12 -12.60 8.13
CA MET A 187 -20.41 -11.17 8.29
C MET A 187 -19.78 -10.59 9.55
N ILE A 188 -19.90 -11.28 10.70
CA ILE A 188 -19.28 -10.83 11.97
C ILE A 188 -17.77 -10.70 11.82
N VAL A 189 -17.13 -11.72 11.23
CA VAL A 189 -15.67 -11.72 11.02
C VAL A 189 -15.25 -10.67 10.00
N GLY A 190 -16.01 -10.49 8.92
CA GLY A 190 -15.76 -9.47 7.89
C GLY A 190 -15.73 -8.06 8.45
N VAL A 191 -16.76 -7.69 9.24
CA VAL A 191 -16.83 -6.38 9.90
C VAL A 191 -15.67 -6.20 10.90
N GLY A 192 -15.38 -7.23 11.70
CA GLY A 192 -14.25 -7.20 12.64
C GLY A 192 -12.90 -6.99 11.95
N PHE A 193 -12.68 -7.63 10.80
CA PHE A 193 -11.48 -7.48 10.00
C PHE A 193 -11.32 -6.05 9.46
N ILE A 194 -12.40 -5.45 8.94
CA ILE A 194 -12.40 -4.05 8.47
C ILE A 194 -12.08 -3.09 9.63
N GLY A 195 -12.65 -3.32 10.81
CA GLY A 195 -12.39 -2.51 12.00
C GLY A 195 -10.92 -2.56 12.42
N ILE A 196 -10.31 -3.74 12.40
CA ILE A 196 -8.88 -3.92 12.72
C ILE A 196 -7.98 -3.30 11.65
N LEU A 197 -8.30 -3.47 10.36
CA LEU A 197 -7.59 -2.78 9.28
C LEU A 197 -7.60 -1.27 9.49
N THR A 198 -8.77 -0.72 9.78
CA THR A 198 -8.96 0.72 10.05
C THR A 198 -8.15 1.15 11.26
N SER A 199 -8.23 0.44 12.38
CA SER A 199 -7.45 0.73 13.60
C SER A 199 -5.95 0.68 13.32
N THR A 200 -5.49 -0.27 12.53
CA THR A 200 -4.06 -0.39 12.22
C THR A 200 -3.58 0.78 11.36
N ILE A 201 -4.39 1.24 10.41
CA ILE A 201 -4.13 2.44 9.61
C ILE A 201 -4.11 3.68 10.52
N VAL A 202 -5.11 3.86 11.38
CA VAL A 202 -5.19 4.98 12.32
C VAL A 202 -3.98 5.00 13.24
N ASN A 203 -3.59 3.86 13.82
CA ASN A 203 -2.43 3.74 14.70
C ASN A 203 -1.12 4.08 13.99
N PHE A 204 -1.00 3.76 12.69
CA PHE A 204 0.17 4.11 11.91
C PHE A 204 0.31 5.62 11.70
N PHE A 205 -0.79 6.31 11.36
CA PHE A 205 -0.77 7.77 11.17
C PHE A 205 -0.77 8.52 12.51
N GLY A 206 -1.41 7.98 13.55
CA GLY A 206 -1.48 8.58 14.89
C GLY A 206 -0.13 8.63 15.60
N ARG A 207 0.75 7.64 15.36
CA ARG A 207 2.08 7.61 15.99
C ARG A 207 2.96 8.81 15.63
N ASP A 208 2.85 9.27 14.39
CA ASP A 208 3.60 10.44 13.91
C ASP A 208 3.00 11.76 14.44
N GLN A 209 1.70 11.76 14.76
CA GLN A 209 1.02 12.89 15.42
C GLN A 209 1.42 12.99 16.90
N GLU A 210 1.32 11.89 17.68
CA GLU A 210 1.75 11.87 19.10
C GLU A 210 3.20 12.34 19.26
N THR A 211 4.11 11.82 18.43
CA THR A 211 5.53 12.22 18.49
C THR A 211 5.75 13.72 18.23
N LYS A 212 4.89 14.36 17.41
CA LYS A 212 4.95 15.81 17.17
C LYS A 212 4.38 16.59 18.35
N PHE A 213 3.24 16.16 18.91
CA PHE A 213 2.64 16.78 20.08
C PHE A 213 3.57 16.74 21.29
N ASP A 214 4.21 15.60 21.55
CA ASP A 214 5.20 15.46 22.64
C ASP A 214 6.39 16.41 22.47
N LYS A 215 6.87 16.58 21.23
CA LYS A 215 7.94 17.54 20.94
C LYS A 215 7.51 18.97 21.19
N LEU A 216 6.30 19.33 20.75
CA LEU A 216 5.75 20.68 20.92
C LEU A 216 5.51 21.00 22.40
N TYR A 217 4.97 20.05 23.16
CA TYR A 217 4.76 20.16 24.61
C TYR A 217 6.10 20.36 25.35
N ASN A 218 7.12 19.56 25.01
CA ASN A 218 8.45 19.71 25.60
C ASN A 218 9.11 21.05 25.23
N GLN A 219 8.85 21.59 24.04
CA GLN A 219 9.32 22.93 23.65
C GLN A 219 8.61 24.04 24.46
N MET A 220 7.29 23.94 24.62
CA MET A 220 6.52 24.87 25.45
C MET A 220 7.02 24.89 26.89
N LYS A 221 7.24 23.71 27.49
CA LYS A 221 7.78 23.59 28.85
C LYS A 221 9.16 24.24 28.99
N LYS A 222 10.06 24.03 28.02
CA LYS A 222 11.37 24.70 28.03
C LYS A 222 11.27 26.21 27.92
N LEU A 223 10.35 26.72 27.09
CA LEU A 223 10.11 28.16 26.96
C LEU A 223 9.60 28.75 28.27
N GLU A 224 8.69 28.07 28.96
CA GLU A 224 8.19 28.48 30.27
C GLU A 224 9.30 28.54 31.33
N GLU A 225 10.15 27.50 31.40
CA GLU A 225 11.30 27.48 32.30
C GLU A 225 12.29 28.62 32.00
N GLN A 226 12.54 28.92 30.72
CA GLN A 226 13.38 30.05 30.30
C GLN A 226 12.76 31.38 30.72
N ASN A 227 11.46 31.56 30.55
CA ASN A 227 10.77 32.80 30.90
C ASN A 227 10.83 33.04 32.42
N ASN A 228 10.58 32.00 33.23
CA ASN A 228 10.67 32.07 34.69
C ASN A 228 12.09 32.41 35.17
N ARG A 229 13.14 31.87 34.52
CA ARG A 229 14.53 32.24 34.81
C ARG A 229 14.81 33.70 34.48
N MET A 230 14.33 34.17 33.33
CA MET A 230 14.51 35.55 32.88
C MET A 230 13.82 36.54 33.83
N GLU A 231 12.61 36.21 34.30
CA GLU A 231 11.92 37.00 35.33
C GLU A 231 12.69 37.04 36.66
N ALA A 232 13.27 35.91 37.08
CA ALA A 232 14.09 35.86 38.29
C ALA A 232 15.37 36.71 38.16
N GLU A 233 16.05 36.65 37.01
CA GLU A 233 17.21 37.49 36.71
C GLU A 233 16.84 38.98 36.72
N LEU A 234 15.76 39.37 36.04
CA LEU A 234 15.27 40.76 36.05
C LEU A 234 14.95 41.25 37.47
N LYS A 235 14.36 40.40 38.31
CA LYS A 235 14.07 40.73 39.72
C LYS A 235 15.35 40.89 40.54
N SER A 236 16.36 40.07 40.28
CA SER A 236 17.67 40.18 40.94
C SER A 236 18.43 41.44 40.52
N LEU A 237 18.40 41.79 39.24
CA LEU A 237 19.00 43.00 38.68
C LEU A 237 18.34 44.26 39.22
N LYS A 238 16.99 44.29 39.30
CA LYS A 238 16.25 45.39 39.95
C LYS A 238 16.68 45.58 41.41
N LYS A 239 16.74 44.50 42.19
CA LYS A 239 17.22 44.55 43.59
C LYS A 239 18.65 45.09 43.68
N HIS A 240 19.54 44.66 42.79
CA HIS A 240 20.92 45.13 42.78
C HIS A 240 21.00 46.62 42.42
N GLN A 241 20.23 47.07 41.42
CA GLN A 241 20.15 48.47 41.02
C GLN A 241 19.60 49.35 42.16
N ASP A 242 18.57 48.89 42.87
CA ASP A 242 18.01 49.58 44.04
C ASP A 242 19.03 49.70 45.18
N TYR A 243 19.81 48.65 45.42
CA TYR A 243 20.92 48.66 46.39
C TYR A 243 22.00 49.69 46.03
N LEU A 244 22.44 49.70 44.76
CA LEU A 244 23.43 50.67 44.29
C LEU A 244 22.91 52.12 44.42
N ASN A 245 21.64 52.36 44.06
CA ASN A 245 21.00 53.67 44.18
C ASN A 245 20.84 54.15 45.64
N HIS A 246 20.65 53.23 46.59
CA HIS A 246 20.63 53.58 48.02
C HIS A 246 22.03 53.91 48.55
N ARG A 247 23.05 53.15 48.11
CA ARG A 247 24.43 53.37 48.53
C ARG A 247 25.02 54.66 47.96
N SER A 248 24.65 55.07 46.75
CA SER A 248 25.10 56.33 46.15
C SER A 248 24.44 57.59 46.75
N LYS A 249 23.40 57.43 47.57
CA LYS A 249 22.68 58.54 48.24
C LYS A 249 23.08 58.76 49.70
N GLN A 250 23.97 57.92 50.24
CA GLN A 250 24.56 58.15 51.55
C GLN A 250 25.89 58.91 51.37
N PRO A 251 26.02 60.13 51.91
CA PRO A 251 27.24 60.94 51.82
C PRO A 251 28.42 60.36 52.61
#